data_AF-A0A8I0PS17-F1
#
_entry.id   AF-A0A8I0PS17-F1
#
_cell.length_a   1.000
_cell.length_b   1.000
_cell.length_c   1.000
_cell.angle_alpha   90.00
_cell.angle_beta   90.00
_cell.angle_gamma   90.00
#
_symmetry.space_group_name_H-M   'P 1'
#
loop_
_entity.id
_entity.type
_entity.pdbx_description
1 polymer ?
#
loop_
_entity_poly.entity_id
_entity_poly.type
_entity_poly.pdbx_seq_one_letter_code
_entity_poly.pdbx_strand_id
1 'polypeptide(L)'
;MLKSLLTFDQMITPKLITVLYWLGLIGVLFSGIATIFVSNAYGGGFFSGLISGLATIIFGGLGVRISCELIILSFNIYGKLKEIAENTKPQ
;
A
#
# COMPACT_ATOMS: atom_id res chain seq x y z
N MET A 1 6.21 26.52 6.66
CA MET A 1 5.82 25.16 7.12
C MET A 1 5.70 24.15 5.98
N LEU A 2 5.03 24.43 4.85
CA LEU A 2 4.90 23.47 3.74
C LEU A 2 6.21 23.06 3.04
N LYS A 3 7.27 23.90 3.08
CA LYS A 3 8.55 23.57 2.43
C LYS A 3 9.27 22.37 3.05
N SER A 4 9.16 22.13 4.36
CA SER A 4 9.85 21.00 5.00
C SER A 4 9.16 19.65 4.75
N LEU A 5 7.90 19.66 4.31
CA LEU A 5 7.19 18.46 3.87
C LEU A 5 7.54 18.07 2.43
N LEU A 6 8.06 19.02 1.63
CA LEU A 6 8.45 18.82 0.24
C LEU A 6 9.96 18.64 0.05
N THR A 7 10.79 19.09 1.00
CA THR A 7 12.20 18.73 1.02
C THR A 7 12.36 17.34 1.62
N PHE A 8 12.63 16.35 0.77
CA PHE A 8 12.98 14.95 1.08
C PHE A 8 14.28 14.78 1.91
N ASP A 9 14.70 15.80 2.66
CA ASP A 9 15.95 15.80 3.43
C ASP A 9 15.88 14.88 4.67
N GLN A 10 14.68 14.65 5.19
CA GLN A 10 14.42 13.59 6.15
C GLN A 10 13.55 12.53 5.48
N MET A 11 13.92 11.26 5.64
CA MET A 11 13.15 10.12 5.15
C MET A 11 11.85 10.00 5.97
N ILE A 12 10.88 10.88 5.71
CA ILE A 12 9.50 10.84 6.25
C ILE A 12 8.73 9.65 5.63
N THR A 13 9.28 9.07 4.56
CA THR A 13 8.65 8.08 3.69
C THR A 13 8.08 6.85 4.40
N PRO A 14 8.73 6.24 5.42
CA PRO A 14 8.17 5.08 6.11
C PRO A 14 6.81 5.38 6.76
N LYS A 15 6.67 6.57 7.37
CA LYS A 15 5.42 7.01 8.04
C LYS A 15 4.33 7.34 7.02
N LEU A 16 4.69 7.94 5.89
CA LEU A 16 3.74 8.23 4.80
C LEU A 16 3.17 6.96 4.20
N ILE A 17 4.00 5.93 3.98
CA ILE A 17 3.54 4.64 3.45
C ILE A 17 2.56 3.97 4.41
N THR A 18 2.73 4.12 5.72
CA THR A 18 1.78 3.57 6.70
C THR A 18 0.39 4.21 6.57
N VAL A 19 0.31 5.51 6.28
CA VAL A 19 -0.97 6.20 6.01
C VAL A 19 -1.60 5.68 4.72
N LEU A 20 -0.80 5.53 3.65
CA LEU A 20 -1.27 4.97 2.38
C LEU A 20 -1.75 3.52 2.51
N TYR A 21 -1.11 2.72 3.36
CA TYR A 21 -1.52 1.35 3.66
C TYR A 21 -2.95 1.30 4.22
N TRP A 22 -3.24 2.11 5.24
CA TRP A 22 -4.58 2.18 5.82
C TRP A 22 -5.61 2.70 4.81
N LEU A 23 -5.26 3.72 4.03
CA LEU A 23 -6.13 4.23 2.97
C LEU A 23 -6.42 3.17 1.91
N GLY A 24 -5.41 2.42 1.49
CA GLY A 24 -5.52 1.31 0.53
C GLY A 24 -6.39 0.18 1.07
N LEU A 25 -6.23 -0.20 2.34
CA LEU A 25 -7.07 -1.20 3.01
C LEU A 25 -8.54 -0.79 3.04
N ILE A 26 -8.81 0.47 3.39
CA ILE A 26 -10.16 1.03 3.38
C ILE A 26 -10.73 1.01 1.95
N GLY A 27 -9.93 1.39 0.95
CA GLY A 27 -10.32 1.35 -0.46
C GLY A 27 -10.66 -0.07 -0.94
N VAL A 28 -9.85 -1.06 -0.59
CA VAL A 28 -10.11 -2.48 -0.90
C VAL A 28 -11.40 -2.96 -0.23
N LEU A 29 -11.62 -2.59 1.03
CA LEU A 29 -12.84 -2.95 1.76
C LEU A 29 -14.08 -2.39 1.06
N PHE A 30 -14.09 -1.11 0.72
CA PHE A 30 -15.20 -0.48 -0.01
C PHE A 30 -15.38 -1.06 -1.42
N SER A 31 -14.29 -1.32 -2.14
CA SER A 31 -14.33 -1.95 -3.47
C SER A 31 -14.94 -3.35 -3.42
N GLY A 32 -14.54 -4.17 -2.45
CA GLY A 32 -15.09 -5.50 -2.25
C GLY A 32 -16.59 -5.48 -1.92
N ILE A 33 -17.01 -4.59 -1.01
CA ILE A 33 -18.43 -4.41 -0.68
C ILE A 33 -19.22 -3.95 -1.92
N ALA A 34 -18.71 -2.95 -2.65
CA ALA A 34 -19.36 -2.45 -3.86
C ALA A 34 -19.52 -3.56 -4.92
N THR A 35 -18.52 -4.43 -5.07
CA THR A 35 -18.55 -5.55 -6.02
C THR A 35 -19.70 -6.53 -5.73
N ILE A 36 -20.05 -6.74 -4.46
CA ILE A 36 -21.19 -7.59 -4.05
C ILE A 36 -22.53 -7.00 -4.54
N PHE A 37 -22.69 -5.68 -4.50
CA PHE A 37 -23.92 -5.02 -4.96
C PHE A 37 -23.96 -4.86 -6.48
N VAL A 38 -22.82 -4.58 -7.11
CA VAL A 38 -22.70 -4.31 -8.55
C VAL A 38 -22.92 -5.58 -9.39
N SER A 39 -22.40 -6.71 -8.96
CA SER A 39 -22.59 -8.02 -9.64
C SER A 39 -24.06 -8.39 -9.83
N ASN A 40 -24.91 -8.13 -8.83
CA ASN A 40 -26.36 -8.33 -8.92
C ASN A 40 -27.01 -7.48 -10.02
N ALA A 41 -26.50 -6.28 -10.28
CA ALA A 41 -27.04 -5.37 -11.30
C ALA A 41 -26.72 -5.84 -12.73
N TYR A 42 -25.64 -6.62 -12.92
CA TYR A 42 -25.22 -7.15 -14.23
C TYR A 42 -25.73 -8.58 -14.50
N GLY A 43 -26.72 -9.05 -13.73
CA GLY A 43 -27.30 -10.39 -13.90
C GLY A 43 -26.46 -11.52 -13.29
N GLY A 44 -25.34 -11.21 -12.63
CA GLY A 44 -24.61 -12.16 -11.80
C GLY A 44 -25.33 -12.29 -10.46
N GLY A 45 -25.97 -13.42 -10.21
CA GLY A 45 -26.74 -13.62 -8.97
C GLY A 45 -25.92 -13.34 -7.69
N PHE A 46 -26.62 -13.07 -6.58
CA PHE A 46 -26.03 -12.64 -5.31
C PHE A 46 -24.84 -13.49 -4.84
N PHE A 47 -24.91 -14.81 -5.06
CA PHE A 47 -23.85 -15.74 -4.68
C PHE A 47 -22.53 -15.49 -5.43
N SER A 48 -22.60 -15.14 -6.73
CA SER A 48 -21.43 -14.79 -7.54
C SER A 48 -20.81 -13.47 -7.08
N GLY A 49 -21.65 -12.52 -6.71
CA GLY A 49 -21.23 -11.25 -6.11
C GLY A 49 -20.50 -11.41 -4.79
N LEU A 50 -21.04 -12.25 -3.91
CA LEU A 50 -20.44 -12.54 -2.61
C LEU A 50 -19.03 -13.14 -2.76
N ILE A 51 -18.88 -14.12 -3.65
CA ILE A 51 -17.59 -14.79 -3.90
C ILE A 51 -16.57 -13.82 -4.49
N SER A 52 -16.95 -13.06 -5.51
CA SER A 52 -16.04 -12.10 -6.17
C SER A 52 -15.67 -10.91 -5.27
N GLY A 53 -16.62 -10.40 -4.48
CA GLY A 53 -16.36 -9.36 -3.48
C GLY A 53 -15.43 -9.83 -2.38
N LEU A 54 -15.65 -11.04 -1.83
CA LEU A 54 -14.79 -11.61 -0.80
C LEU A 54 -13.37 -11.89 -1.35
N ALA A 55 -13.27 -12.43 -2.55
CA ALA A 55 -11.98 -12.60 -3.24
C ALA A 55 -11.26 -11.26 -3.40
N THR A 56 -11.98 -10.20 -3.80
CA THR A 56 -11.40 -8.85 -3.94
C THR A 56 -10.86 -8.31 -2.61
N ILE A 57 -11.55 -8.54 -1.50
CA ILE A 57 -11.07 -8.11 -0.17
C ILE A 57 -9.79 -8.87 0.22
N ILE A 58 -9.79 -10.19 0.03
CA ILE A 58 -8.65 -11.03 0.41
C ILE A 58 -7.43 -10.72 -0.46
N PHE A 59 -7.57 -10.85 -1.78
CA PHE A 59 -6.47 -10.64 -2.72
C PHE A 59 -6.06 -9.17 -2.81
N GLY A 60 -7.02 -8.24 -2.76
CA GLY A 60 -6.74 -6.80 -2.73
C GLY A 60 -6.02 -6.40 -1.45
N GLY A 61 -6.43 -6.93 -0.28
CA GLY A 61 -5.78 -6.64 1.00
C GLY A 61 -4.37 -7.21 1.06
N LEU A 62 -4.19 -8.43 0.55
CA LEU A 62 -2.86 -9.04 0.40
C LEU A 62 -1.98 -8.22 -0.55
N GLY A 63 -2.53 -7.78 -1.69
CA GLY A 63 -1.84 -6.92 -2.66
C GLY A 63 -1.37 -5.62 -2.02
N VAL A 64 -2.25 -4.92 -1.28
CA VAL A 64 -1.90 -3.69 -0.56
C VAL A 64 -0.78 -3.95 0.46
N ARG A 65 -0.81 -5.06 1.21
CA ARG A 65 0.26 -5.41 2.14
C ARG A 65 1.60 -5.61 1.43
N ILE A 66 1.63 -6.48 0.43
CA ILE A 66 2.86 -6.82 -0.30
C ILE A 66 3.45 -5.57 -0.96
N SER A 67 2.63 -4.76 -1.64
CA SER A 67 3.10 -3.53 -2.27
C SER A 67 3.67 -2.55 -1.25
N CYS A 68 3.02 -2.35 -0.10
CA CYS A 68 3.53 -1.46 0.94
C CYS A 68 4.85 -1.98 1.56
N GLU A 69 4.94 -3.29 1.81
CA GLU A 69 6.15 -3.93 2.34
C GLU A 69 7.34 -3.76 1.39
N LEU A 70 7.15 -3.96 0.08
CA LEU A 70 8.22 -3.79 -0.92
C LEU A 70 8.72 -2.34 -1.01
N ILE A 71 7.82 -1.36 -0.89
CA ILE A 71 8.20 0.05 -0.90
C ILE A 71 9.01 0.38 0.37
N ILE A 72 8.54 -0.02 1.56
CA ILE A 72 9.26 0.21 2.82
C ILE A 72 10.63 -0.48 2.80
N LEU A 73 10.68 -1.72 2.31
CA LEU A 73 11.93 -2.48 2.17
C LEU A 73 12.94 -1.72 1.29
N SER A 74 12.49 -1.14 0.17
CA SER A 74 13.34 -0.36 -0.72
C SER A 74 13.95 0.87 -0.04
N PHE A 75 13.16 1.59 0.77
CA PHE A 75 13.68 2.71 1.57
C PHE A 75 14.67 2.26 2.65
N ASN A 76 14.41 1.12 3.29
CA ASN A 76 15.34 0.54 4.26
C ASN A 76 16.67 0.13 3.60
N ILE A 77 16.62 -0.48 2.42
CA ILE A 77 17.83 -0.84 1.64
C ILE A 77 18.62 0.42 1.29
N TYR A 78 17.95 1.49 0.84
CA TYR A 78 18.62 2.75 0.55
C TYR A 78 19.32 3.34 1.79
N GLY A 79 18.66 3.31 2.95
CA GLY A 79 19.27 3.75 4.21
C GLY A 79 20.51 2.93 4.57
N LYS A 80 20.45 1.61 4.43
CA LYS A 80 21.59 0.70 4.66
C LYS A 80 22.73 0.92 3.66
N LEU A 81 22.41 1.20 2.40
CA LEU A 81 23.42 1.50 1.37
C LEU A 81 24.15 2.82 1.67
N LYS A 82 23.43 3.84 2.13
CA LYS A 82 24.03 5.13 2.54
C LYS A 82 24.99 4.95 3.73
N GLU A 83 24.59 4.15 4.71
CA GLU A 83 25.43 3.78 5.87
C GLU A 83 26.73 3.08 5.44
N ILE A 84 26.64 2.12 4.51
CA ILE A 84 27.83 1.44 3.95
C ILE A 84 28.72 2.43 3.19
N ALA A 85 28.13 3.30 2.38
CA ALA A 85 28.87 4.29 1.59
C ALA A 85 29.64 5.28 2.48
N GLU A 86 29.05 5.73 3.60
CA GLU A 86 29.72 6.62 4.55
C GLU A 86 30.88 5.93 5.28
N ASN A 87 30.72 4.67 5.67
CA ASN A 87 31.76 3.88 6.33
C ASN A 87 32.91 3.44 5.41
N THR A 88 32.70 3.48 4.08
CA THR A 88 33.70 3.07 3.09
C THR A 88 34.40 4.27 2.43
N LYS A 89 34.09 5.51 2.85
CA LYS A 89 34.80 6.69 2.34
C LYS A 89 36.28 6.61 2.74
N PRO A 90 37.23 6.72 1.79
CA PRO A 90 38.64 6.84 2.13
C PRO A 90 38.84 8.09 2.99
N GLN A 91 39.63 7.95 4.06
CA GLN A 91 39.94 9.01 5.02
C GLN A 91 40.75 10.13 4.38
#